data_AF-A0A353X776-F1
#
_entry.id   AF-A0A353X776-F1
#
_cell.length_a   1.000
_cell.length_b   1.000
_cell.length_c   1.000
_cell.angle_alpha   90.00
_cell.angle_beta   90.00
_cell.angle_gamma   90.00
#
_symmetry.space_group_name_H-M   'P 1'
#
loop_
_entity.id
_entity.type
_entity.pdbx_description
1 polymer ?
#
loop_
_entity_poly.entity_id
_entity_poly.type
_entity_poly.pdbx_seq_one_letter_code
_entity_poly.pdbx_strand_id
1 'polypeptide(L)' 'MHDLEAWRIANNLNKTQLADALGATPKSVRDWISGRHRPSMSYMIHIREVTGGAVTADSFYRRARK' A
#
# COMPACT_ATOMS: atom_id res chain seq x y z
N MET A 1 9.12 -6.68 -6.54
CA MET A 1 7.79 -6.97 -5.96
C MET A 1 7.47 -5.83 -4.99
N HIS A 2 6.28 -5.23 -5.03
CA HIS A 2 5.94 -4.08 -4.18
C HIS A 2 5.64 -4.56 -2.74
N ASP A 3 6.17 -3.89 -1.70
CA ASP A 3 6.07 -4.36 -0.31
C ASP A 3 4.61 -4.51 0.16
N LEU A 4 3.74 -3.56 -0.18
CA LEU A 4 2.29 -3.68 0.07
C LEU A 4 1.65 -4.93 -0.56
N GLU A 5 2.08 -5.35 -1.75
CA GLU A 5 1.59 -6.58 -2.38
C GLU A 5 2.15 -7.83 -1.67
N ALA A 6 3.41 -7.80 -1.24
CA ALA A 6 3.97 -8.90 -0.45
C ALA A 6 3.27 -9.05 0.90
N TRP A 7 3.03 -7.93 1.60
CA TRP A 7 2.37 -7.91 2.90
C TRP A 7 0.94 -8.44 2.84
N ARG A 8 0.14 -8.05 1.82
CA ARG A 8 -1.22 -8.60 1.69
C ARG A 8 -1.22 -10.10 1.46
N ILE A 9 -0.26 -10.63 0.69
CA ILE A 9 -0.15 -12.06 0.39
C ILE A 9 0.24 -12.82 1.65
N ALA A 10 1.20 -12.30 2.42
CA ALA A 10 1.63 -12.88 3.69
C ALA A 10 0.50 -12.93 4.73
N ASN A 11 -0.42 -11.96 4.70
CA ASN A 11 -1.59 -11.91 5.58
C ASN A 11 -2.84 -12.57 4.98
N ASN A 12 -2.70 -13.27 3.84
CA ASN A 12 -3.80 -13.91 3.11
C ASN A 12 -4.98 -12.97 2.75
N LEU A 13 -4.72 -11.67 2.62
CA LEU A 13 -5.73 -10.65 2.32
C LEU A 13 -5.88 -10.46 0.80
N ASN A 14 -7.14 -10.37 0.36
CA ASN A 14 -7.45 -9.89 -0.98
C ASN A 14 -7.36 -8.35 -1.04
N LYS A 15 -7.34 -7.79 -2.27
CA LYS A 15 -7.19 -6.33 -2.47
C LYS A 15 -8.37 -5.53 -1.92
N THR A 16 -9.56 -6.12 -1.88
CA THR A 16 -10.78 -5.48 -1.34
C THR A 16 -10.73 -5.43 0.19
N GLN A 17 -10.29 -6.51 0.85
CA GLN A 17 -10.13 -6.57 2.30
C GLN A 17 -9.04 -5.61 2.78
N LEU A 18 -7.92 -5.53 2.06
CA LEU A 18 -6.89 -4.54 2.35
C LEU A 18 -7.43 -3.11 2.17
N ALA A 19 -8.21 -2.86 1.11
CA ALA A 19 -8.80 -1.55 0.89
C ALA A 19 -9.77 -1.16 2.01
N ASP A 20 -10.62 -2.08 2.44
CA ASP A 20 -11.54 -1.91 3.56
C ASP A 20 -10.79 -1.58 4.86
N ALA A 21 -9.74 -2.35 5.19
CA ALA A 21 -8.89 -2.12 6.36
C ALA A 21 -8.17 -0.75 6.33
N LEU A 22 -7.87 -0.23 5.14
CA LEU A 22 -7.22 1.07 4.95
C LEU A 22 -8.21 2.23 4.77
N GLY A 23 -9.53 1.97 4.76
CA GLY A 23 -10.54 2.96 4.40
C GLY A 23 -10.40 3.50 2.96
N ALA A 24 -9.77 2.73 2.08
CA ALA A 24 -9.47 3.08 0.70
C ALA A 24 -10.38 2.31 -0.28
N THR A 25 -10.28 2.62 -1.57
CA THR A 25 -10.92 1.81 -2.61
C THR A 25 -9.97 0.73 -3.14
N PRO A 26 -10.48 -0.43 -3.61
CA PRO A 26 -9.66 -1.47 -4.23
C PRO A 26 -8.88 -0.94 -5.45
N LYS A 27 -9.45 0.05 -6.14
CA LYS A 27 -8.80 0.76 -7.24
C LYS A 27 -7.60 1.57 -6.76
N SER A 28 -7.73 2.33 -5.67
CA SER A 28 -6.62 3.07 -5.07
C SER A 28 -5.47 2.15 -4.69
N VAL A 29 -5.77 1.03 -4.02
CA VAL A 29 -4.76 0.01 -3.66
C VAL A 29 -4.05 -0.54 -4.89
N ARG A 30 -4.79 -0.84 -5.96
CA ARG A 30 -4.19 -1.28 -7.24
C ARG A 30 -3.28 -0.21 -7.84
N ASP A 31 -3.73 1.04 -7.88
CA ASP A 31 -2.96 2.15 -8.44
C ASP A 31 -1.67 2.42 -7.63
N TRP A 32 -1.70 2.22 -6.30
CA TRP A 32 -0.51 2.28 -5.43
C TRP A 32 0.47 1.15 -5.71
N ILE A 33 0.00 -0.11 -5.73
CA ILE A 33 0.84 -1.29 -5.99
C ILE A 33 1.51 -1.20 -7.37
N SER A 34 0.79 -0.73 -8.39
CA SER A 34 1.34 -0.53 -9.73
C SER A 34 2.20 0.72 -9.87
N GLY A 35 2.29 1.57 -8.84
CA GLY A 35 3.04 2.82 -8.86
C GLY A 35 2.45 3.92 -9.76
N ARG A 36 1.19 3.77 -10.19
CA ARG A 36 0.49 4.76 -11.03
C ARG A 36 0.11 6.00 -10.21
N HIS A 37 -0.34 5.79 -8.98
CA HIS A 37 -0.64 6.85 -8.02
C HIS A 37 0.08 6.56 -6.71
N ARG A 38 0.34 7.61 -5.93
CA ARG A 38 0.87 7.48 -4.58
C ARG A 38 -0.23 7.70 -3.55
N PRO A 39 -0.22 7.01 -2.41
CA PRO A 39 -1.10 7.32 -1.30
C PRO A 39 -0.81 8.74 -0.78
N SER A 40 -1.85 9.43 -0.30
CA SER A 40 -1.67 10.69 0.43
C SER A 40 -1.07 10.43 1.81
N MET A 41 -0.58 11.49 2.47
CA MET A 41 0.01 11.40 3.81
C MET A 41 -0.92 10.71 4.82
N SER A 42 -2.23 11.01 4.79
CA SER A 42 -3.23 10.36 5.66
C SER A 42 -3.31 8.85 5.44
N TYR A 43 -3.31 8.41 4.18
CA TYR A 43 -3.28 6.98 3.88
C TYR A 43 -1.95 6.34 4.27
N MET A 44 -0.82 7.05 4.18
CA MET A 44 0.45 6.50 4.63
C MET A 44 0.48 6.22 6.13
N ILE A 45 -0.16 7.08 6.93
CA ILE A 45 -0.29 6.86 8.38
C ILE A 45 -1.09 5.57 8.61
N HIS A 46 -2.26 5.42 8.00
CA HIS A 46 -3.06 4.20 8.13
C HIS A 46 -2.39 2.95 7.57
N ILE A 47 -1.69 3.06 6.44
CA ILE A 47 -0.90 1.94 5.89
C ILE A 47 0.17 1.52 6.90
N ARG A 48 0.87 2.47 7.52
CA ARG A 48 1.87 2.16 8.54
C ARG A 48 1.23 1.49 9.77
N GLU A 49 0.08 1.98 10.23
CA GLU A 49 -0.65 1.43 11.37
C GLU A 49 -1.11 0.00 11.09
N VAL A 50 -1.80 -0.23 9.96
CA VAL A 50 -2.33 -1.55 9.57
C VAL A 50 -1.22 -2.55 9.31
N THR A 51 -0.11 -2.11 8.71
CA THR A 51 1.01 -3.01 8.37
C THR A 51 2.03 -3.16 9.50
N GLY A 52 1.84 -2.48 10.64
CA GLY A 52 2.82 -2.48 11.73
C GLY A 52 4.18 -1.91 11.33
N GLY A 53 4.23 -1.05 10.32
CA GLY A 53 5.46 -0.50 9.75
C GLY A 53 6.20 -1.42 8.77
N ALA A 54 5.64 -2.58 8.41
CA ALA A 54 6.23 -3.45 7.39
C ALA A 54 6.20 -2.82 5.99
N VAL A 55 5.21 -1.95 5.71
CA VAL A 55 5.17 -1.15 4.49
C VAL A 55 5.48 0.30 4.87
N THR A 56 6.53 0.85 4.25
CA THR A 56 6.98 2.23 4.51
C THR A 56 6.77 3.10 3.29
N ALA A 57 6.98 4.41 3.47
CA ALA A 57 6.95 5.37 2.38
C ALA A 57 7.92 4.98 1.23
N ASP A 58 9.09 4.39 1.54
CA ASP A 58 10.10 4.00 0.53
C ASP A 58 9.48 3.12 -0.57
N SER A 59 8.60 2.20 -0.19
CA SER A 59 7.88 1.30 -1.10
C SER A 59 7.07 2.04 -2.18
N PHE A 60 6.57 3.24 -1.88
CA PHE A 60 5.78 4.07 -2.79
C PHE A 60 6.60 5.17 -3.49
N TYR A 61 7.70 5.64 -2.87
CA TYR A 61 8.54 6.71 -3.40
C TYR A 61 9.76 6.21 -4.17
N ARG A 62 10.10 4.91 -4.11
CA ARG A 62 11.22 4.33 -4.85
C ARG A 62 10.90 4.14 -6.34
N ARG A 63 10.83 5.26 -7.06
CA ARG A 63 11.19 5.41 -8.47
C ARG A 63 11.28 6.90 -8.83
N ALA A 64 12.46 7.45 -8.56
CA ALA A 64 13.08 8.50 -9.36
C ALA A 64 14.59 8.19 -9.41
N ARG A 65 14.96 7.09 -10.07
CA ARG A 65 16.34 6.92 -10.56
C ARG A 65 16.44 7.85 -11.76
N LYS A 66 17.14 8.97 -11.57
CA LYS A 66 17.65 9.80 -12.67
C LYS A 66 18.76 9.02 -13.38
#